data_AF-A0A3S4UHR1-F1
#
_entry.id   AF-A0A3S4UHR1-F1
#
_cell.length_a   1.000
_cell.length_b   1.000
_cell.length_c   1.000
_cell.angle_alpha   90.00
_cell.angle_beta   90.00
_cell.angle_gamma   90.00
#
_symmetry.space_group_name_H-M   'P 1'
#
loop_
_entity.id
_entity.type
_entity.pdbx_description
1 polymer ?
#
loop_
_entity_poly.entity_id
_entity_poly.type
_entity_poly.pdbx_seq_one_letter_code
_entity_poly.pdbx_strand_id
1 'polypeptide(L)'
;MKGALVFIVVFLIGVVVTTSNTSIPPGLNIYYMLGFPDTNYPILGLPAPVFAASILNGVIYGIIAWLLYSLAASTRKQKLEVVVKQEPPKGT
;
A
#
# COMPACT_ATOMS: atom_id res chain seq x y z
N MET A 1 1.38 -9.00 -12.15
CA MET A 1 1.33 -7.55 -12.42
C MET A 1 0.18 -6.82 -11.71
N LYS A 2 -1.05 -7.34 -11.68
CA LYS A 2 -2.21 -6.64 -11.06
C LYS A 2 -2.00 -6.22 -9.59
N GLY A 3 -1.37 -7.06 -8.77
CA GLY A 3 -1.07 -6.69 -7.37
C GLY A 3 -0.07 -5.53 -7.24
N ALA A 4 0.97 -5.49 -8.08
CA ALA A 4 1.92 -4.39 -8.08
C ALA A 4 1.25 -3.06 -8.49
N LEU A 5 0.27 -3.11 -9.40
CA LEU A 5 -0.54 -1.94 -9.73
C LEU A 5 -1.32 -1.41 -8.52
N VAL A 6 -1.92 -2.31 -7.72
CA VAL A 6 -2.60 -1.93 -6.47
C VAL A 6 -1.64 -1.27 -5.50
N PHE A 7 -0.44 -1.84 -5.32
CA PHE A 7 0.61 -1.23 -4.51
C PHE A 7 0.92 0.20 -4.97
N ILE A 8 1.20 0.39 -6.27
CA ILE A 8 1.59 1.69 -6.82
C ILE A 8 0.49 2.73 -6.63
N VAL A 9 -0.77 2.37 -6.92
CA VAL A 9 -1.89 3.30 -6.77
C VAL A 9 -2.05 3.73 -5.31
N VAL A 10 -2.04 2.77 -4.38
CA VAL A 10 -2.19 3.07 -2.94
C VAL A 10 -0.98 3.85 -2.41
N PHE A 11 0.23 3.53 -2.88
CA PHE A 11 1.44 4.26 -2.54
C PHE A 11 1.32 5.74 -2.94
N LEU A 12 0.96 6.03 -4.20
CA LEU A 12 0.83 7.39 -4.69
C LEU A 12 -0.27 8.17 -3.94
N ILE A 13 -1.41 7.53 -3.70
CA ILE A 13 -2.48 8.14 -2.89
C ILE A 13 -1.98 8.42 -1.48
N GLY A 14 -1.30 7.46 -0.84
CA GLY A 14 -0.76 7.61 0.51
C GLY A 14 0.24 8.75 0.62
N VAL A 15 1.10 8.94 -0.38
CA VAL A 15 2.04 10.06 -0.45
C VAL A 15 1.30 11.40 -0.53
N VAL A 16 0.35 11.54 -1.46
CA VAL A 16 -0.41 12.79 -1.64
C VAL A 16 -1.21 13.12 -0.37
N VAL A 17 -1.93 12.13 0.16
CA VAL A 17 -2.79 12.30 1.34
C VAL A 17 -1.97 12.62 2.59
N THR A 18 -0.85 11.94 2.82
CA THR A 18 0.01 12.22 3.99
C THR A 18 0.71 13.57 3.87
N THR A 19 1.03 14.01 2.65
CA THR A 19 1.61 15.35 2.43
C THR A 19 0.62 16.45 2.82
N SER A 20 -0.67 16.25 2.58
CA SER A 20 -1.73 17.18 3.02
C SER A 20 -2.12 17.02 4.50
N ASN A 21 -1.93 15.83 5.08
CA ASN A 21 -2.22 15.54 6.49
C ASN A 21 -1.14 14.63 7.09
N THR A 22 -0.19 15.23 7.79
CA THR A 22 0.97 14.55 8.38
C THR A 22 0.65 13.77 9.66
N SER A 23 -0.54 13.95 10.22
CA SER A 23 -0.99 13.24 11.43
C SER A 23 -1.39 11.79 11.15
N ILE A 24 -1.34 11.34 9.89
CA ILE A 24 -1.63 9.96 9.52
C ILE A 24 -0.48 9.07 10.04
N PRO A 25 -0.74 8.17 10.99
CA PRO A 25 0.27 7.22 11.45
C PRO A 25 0.52 6.14 10.37
N PRO A 26 1.61 5.37 10.44
CA PRO A 26 2.70 5.43 11.43
C PRO A 26 3.93 6.24 10.97
N GLY A 27 3.92 6.85 9.79
CA GLY A 27 5.11 7.39 9.12
C GLY A 27 5.89 8.39 9.96
N LEU A 28 5.20 9.36 10.58
CA LEU A 28 5.83 10.34 11.45
C LEU A 28 6.35 9.71 12.76
N ASN A 29 5.62 8.73 13.31
CA ASN A 29 6.06 8.00 14.49
C ASN A 29 7.35 7.23 14.21
N ILE A 30 7.43 6.56 13.05
CA ILE A 30 8.64 5.83 12.64
C ILE A 30 9.81 6.80 12.43
N TYR A 31 9.57 7.96 11.82
CA TYR A 31 10.59 8.98 11.64
C TYR A 31 11.20 9.41 12.99
N TYR A 32 10.37 9.69 13.99
CA TYR A 32 10.84 10.05 15.33
C TYR A 32 11.44 8.87 16.11
N MET A 33 10.92 7.66 15.94
CA MET A 33 11.51 6.45 16.55
C MET A 33 12.92 6.16 16.04
N LEU A 34 13.23 6.56 14.80
CA LEU A 34 14.58 6.47 14.24
C LEU A 34 15.53 7.58 14.74
N GLY A 35 15.04 8.50 15.58
CA GLY A 35 15.84 9.56 16.18
C GLY A 35 16.24 10.67 15.20
N PHE A 36 15.52 10.80 14.08
CA PHE A 36 15.80 11.87 13.12
C PHE A 36 15.41 13.24 13.69
N PRO A 37 16.26 14.27 13.53
CA PRO A 37 15.95 15.61 13.99
C PRO A 37 14.88 16.27 13.12
N ASP A 38 14.02 17.08 13.75
CA ASP A 38 13.10 17.96 13.02
C ASP A 38 13.91 18.97 12.21
N THR A 39 13.92 18.76 10.90
CA THR A 39 14.70 19.55 9.97
C THR A 39 13.78 20.26 9.00
N ASN A 40 13.87 21.60 9.00
CA ASN A 40 13.05 22.46 8.15
C ASN A 40 13.67 22.71 6.76
N TYR A 41 14.70 21.96 6.36
CA TYR A 41 15.19 22.10 4.99
C TYR A 41 14.13 21.55 4.02
N PRO A 42 13.75 22.33 3.00
CA PRO A 42 12.68 21.94 2.09
C PRO A 42 13.16 20.88 1.09
N ILE A 43 12.47 19.74 1.04
CA ILE A 43 12.57 18.74 -0.02
C ILE A 43 11.35 18.92 -0.91
N LEU A 44 11.56 19.35 -2.16
CA LEU A 44 10.46 19.69 -3.09
C LEU A 44 9.46 20.72 -2.53
N GLY A 45 9.92 21.62 -1.66
CA GLY A 45 9.09 22.63 -1.00
C GLY A 45 8.39 22.16 0.28
N LEU A 46 8.61 20.91 0.72
CA LEU A 46 8.03 20.33 1.93
C LEU A 46 9.08 20.13 3.01
N PRO A 47 8.77 20.27 4.31
CA PRO A 47 9.71 19.92 5.38
C PRO A 47 10.14 18.45 5.29
N ALA A 48 11.40 18.15 5.59
CA ALA A 48 11.95 16.80 5.47
C ALA A 48 11.16 15.73 6.27
N PRO A 49 10.68 15.99 7.51
CA PRO A 49 9.86 15.02 8.24
C PRO A 49 8.54 14.70 7.53
N VAL A 50 7.92 15.69 6.88
CA VAL A 50 6.66 15.54 6.13
C VAL A 50 6.87 14.65 4.92
N PHE A 51 7.94 14.89 4.16
CA PHE A 51 8.29 14.10 3.00
C PHE A 51 8.66 12.66 3.39
N ALA A 52 9.46 12.48 4.44
CA ALA A 52 9.81 11.15 4.91
C ALA A 52 8.58 10.37 5.42
N ALA A 53 7.72 11.01 6.22
CA ALA A 53 6.50 10.42 6.73
C ALA A 53 5.54 10.02 5.60
N SER A 54 5.43 10.82 4.54
CA SER A 54 4.56 10.53 3.40
C SER A 54 5.02 9.31 2.59
N ILE A 55 6.32 9.18 2.36
CA ILE A 55 6.90 7.97 1.74
C ILE A 55 6.68 6.75 2.62
N LEU A 56 6.98 6.84 3.93
CA LEU A 56 6.81 5.74 4.87
C LEU A 56 5.36 5.25 4.92
N ASN A 57 4.39 6.16 5.05
CA ASN A 57 2.97 5.82 5.00
C ASN A 57 2.58 5.18 3.67
N GLY A 58 2.98 5.79 2.55
CA GLY A 58 2.71 5.25 1.22
C GLY A 58 3.19 3.80 1.07
N VAL A 59 4.41 3.50 1.52
CA VAL A 59 4.97 2.13 1.47
C VAL A 59 4.17 1.19 2.36
N ILE A 60 3.91 1.56 3.60
CA ILE A 60 3.23 0.69 4.57
C ILE A 60 1.80 0.37 4.12
N TYR A 61 1.01 1.39 3.77
CA TYR A 61 -0.34 1.19 3.28
C TYR A 61 -0.37 0.49 1.93
N GLY A 62 0.60 0.76 1.06
CA GLY A 62 0.78 0.05 -0.21
C GLY A 62 0.99 -1.45 0.02
N ILE A 63 1.89 -1.83 0.93
CA ILE A 63 2.15 -3.24 1.27
C ILE A 63 0.90 -3.88 1.85
N ILE A 64 0.22 -3.23 2.80
CA ILE A 64 -1.02 -3.75 3.40
C ILE A 64 -2.08 -4.00 2.32
N ALA A 65 -2.34 -3.01 1.47
CA ALA A 65 -3.34 -3.14 0.41
C ALA A 65 -2.98 -4.23 -0.61
N TRP A 66 -1.71 -4.33 -0.98
CA TRP A 66 -1.23 -5.38 -1.86
C TRP A 66 -1.39 -6.77 -1.27
N LEU A 67 -1.08 -6.96 0.01
CA LEU A 67 -1.27 -8.22 0.72
C LEU A 67 -2.75 -8.60 0.78
N LEU A 68 -3.62 -7.66 1.14
CA LEU A 68 -5.07 -7.87 1.15
C LEU A 68 -5.60 -8.28 -0.24
N TYR A 69 -5.14 -7.59 -1.28
CA TYR A 69 -5.48 -7.93 -2.66
C TYR A 69 -4.99 -9.33 -3.04
N SER A 70 -3.74 -9.67 -2.69
CA SER A 70 -3.14 -10.97 -3.01
C SER A 70 -3.91 -12.12 -2.35
N LEU A 71 -4.25 -11.96 -1.06
CA LEU A 71 -5.06 -12.93 -0.31
C LEU A 71 -6.44 -13.11 -0.94
N ALA A 72 -7.17 -12.00 -1.19
CA ALA A 72 -8.50 -12.05 -1.80
C ALA A 72 -8.50 -12.67 -3.21
N ALA A 73 -7.46 -12.37 -4.01
CA ALA A 73 -7.30 -12.94 -5.33
C ALA A 73 -6.99 -14.45 -5.29
N SER A 74 -6.21 -14.90 -4.29
CA SER A 74 -5.90 -16.32 -4.09
C SER A 74 -7.16 -17.13 -3.74
N THR A 75 -7.98 -16.64 -2.81
CA THR A 75 -9.25 -17.30 -2.42
C THR A 75 -10.24 -17.42 -3.58
N ARG A 76 -10.34 -16.39 -4.44
CA ARG A 76 -11.20 -16.44 -5.63
C ARG A 76 -10.79 -17.51 -6.63
N LYS A 77 -9.49 -17.72 -6.84
CA LYS A 77 -9.00 -18.73 -7.79
C LYS A 77 -9.37 -20.14 -7.36
N GLN A 78 -9.19 -20.46 -6.07
CA GLN A 78 -9.56 -21.77 -5.54
C GLN A 78 -11.06 -22.06 -5.70
N LYS A 79 -11.92 -21.07 -5.41
CA LYS A 79 -13.37 -21.22 -5.59
C LYS A 79 -13.76 -21.51 -7.05
N LEU A 80 -13.13 -20.86 -8.01
CA LEU A 80 -13.39 -21.08 -9.43
C LEU A 80 -12.92 -22.46 -9.92
N GLU A 81 -11.74 -22.90 -9.46
CA GLU A 81 -11.20 -24.21 -9.82
C GLU A 81 -12.04 -25.36 -9.27
N VAL A 82 -12.58 -25.22 -8.06
CA VAL A 82 -13.53 -26.20 -7.48
C VAL A 82 -14.81 -26.27 -8.29
N VAL A 83 -15.36 -25.14 -8.74
CA VAL A 83 -16.59 -25.12 -9.56
C VAL A 83 -16.35 -25.74 -10.94
N VAL A 84 -15.25 -25.41 -11.61
CA VAL A 84 -14.94 -25.95 -12.95
C VAL A 84 -14.68 -27.46 -12.92
N LYS A 85 -14.04 -27.99 -11.86
CA LYS A 85 -13.79 -29.44 -11.73
C LYS A 85 -15.05 -30.25 -11.38
N GLN A 86 -16.10 -29.60 -10.89
CA GLN A 86 -17.36 -30.22 -10.52
C GLN A 86 -18.41 -30.22 -11.64
N GLU A 87 -18.22 -29.43 -12.71
CA GLU A 87 -19.06 -29.56 -13.90
C GLU A 87 -18.72 -30.87 -14.62
N PRO A 88 -19.68 -31.81 -14.78
CA PRO A 88 -19.45 -33.02 -15.56
C PRO A 88 -19.12 -32.63 -17.00
N PRO A 89 -18.25 -33.41 -17.71
CA PRO A 89 -17.94 -33.13 -19.09
C PRO A 89 -19.24 -33.04 -19.88
N LYS A 90 -19.48 -31.88 -20.50
CA LYS A 90 -20.55 -31.74 -21.49
C LYS A 90 -20.22 -32.69 -22.64
N GLY A 91 -20.82 -33.87 -22.60
CA GLY A 91 -20.69 -34.86 -23.63
C GLY A 91 -21.26 -34.33 -24.95
N THR A 92 -20.42 -34.33 -25.96
CA THR A 92 -20.80 -34.46 -27.38
C THR A 92 -19.74 -35.29 -28.05
#